data_AF-T0MQM4-F1
#
_entry.id   AF-T0MQM4-F1
#
_cell.length_a   1.000
_cell.length_b   1.000
_cell.length_c   1.000
_cell.angle_alpha   90.00
_cell.angle_beta   90.00
_cell.angle_gamma   90.00
#
_symmetry.space_group_name_H-M   'P 1'
#
loop_
_entity.id
_entity.type
_entity.pdbx_description
1 polymer ?
#
loop_
_entity_poly.entity_id
_entity_poly.type
_entity_poly.pdbx_seq_one_letter_code
_entity_poly.pdbx_strand_id
1 'polypeptide(L)'
;MSEPQKNSYNLKAEGALFILAFIVALTILFTDKNLQTDFGIQSPYFIHWYGMLVIAVVSLIGGGILLASRSRKLGLVGSVGAILIALFLIGDIALYSEVGFKTASQFATYLFGISKYPGSLSYIPGLYDLLFALFVITFIVGIISTRKGNIVSPEKQ
;
A
#
# COMPACT_ATOMS: atom_id res chain seq x y z
N MET A 1 -16.62 -40.77 4.43
CA MET A 1 -15.36 -40.00 4.46
C MET A 1 -15.65 -38.61 3.95
N SER A 2 -15.78 -37.61 4.82
CA SER A 2 -15.84 -36.21 4.40
C SER A 2 -14.42 -35.74 4.09
N GLU A 3 -14.18 -35.25 2.87
CA GLU A 3 -12.92 -34.58 2.55
C GLU A 3 -12.67 -33.48 3.59
N PRO A 4 -11.46 -33.39 4.18
CA PRO A 4 -11.14 -32.28 5.04
C PRO A 4 -11.28 -31.00 4.22
N GLN A 5 -12.24 -30.14 4.60
CA GLN A 5 -12.39 -28.80 4.03
C GLN A 5 -11.04 -28.10 4.12
N LYS A 6 -10.33 -28.01 2.98
CA LYS A 6 -9.14 -27.19 2.87
C LYS A 6 -9.59 -25.75 3.11
N ASN A 7 -9.37 -25.26 4.32
CA ASN A 7 -9.43 -23.84 4.63
C ASN A 7 -8.41 -23.14 3.72
N SER A 8 -8.86 -22.77 2.53
CA SER A 8 -8.09 -22.11 1.50
C SER A 8 -7.77 -20.72 2.01
N TYR A 9 -6.52 -20.56 2.44
CA TYR A 9 -5.99 -19.25 2.78
C TYR A 9 -6.11 -18.36 1.54
N ASN A 10 -6.75 -17.19 1.67
CA ASN A 10 -6.99 -16.34 0.52
C ASN A 10 -5.77 -15.46 0.18
N LEU A 11 -4.60 -16.10 0.06
CA LEU A 11 -3.35 -15.47 -0.40
C LEU A 11 -3.52 -14.86 -1.79
N LYS A 12 -4.44 -15.39 -2.59
CA LYS A 12 -4.78 -14.86 -3.91
C LYS A 12 -5.43 -13.49 -3.81
N ALA A 13 -6.37 -13.29 -2.89
CA ALA A 13 -6.95 -11.96 -2.66
C ALA A 13 -5.92 -10.97 -2.12
N GLU A 14 -5.10 -11.38 -1.14
CA GLU A 14 -4.04 -10.53 -0.60
C GLU A 14 -3.03 -10.13 -1.69
N GLY A 15 -2.57 -11.10 -2.48
CA GLY A 15 -1.69 -10.85 -3.62
C GLY A 15 -2.31 -9.96 -4.69
N ALA A 16 -3.59 -10.16 -5.03
CA ALA A 16 -4.30 -9.30 -5.99
C ALA A 16 -4.41 -7.85 -5.50
N LEU A 17 -4.65 -7.63 -4.21
CA LEU A 17 -4.68 -6.29 -3.62
C LEU A 17 -3.32 -5.61 -3.70
N PHE A 18 -2.21 -6.33 -3.48
CA PHE A 18 -0.86 -5.82 -3.70
C PHE A 18 -0.61 -5.44 -5.17
N ILE A 19 -1.07 -6.25 -6.13
CA ILE A 19 -0.96 -5.89 -7.55
C ILE A 19 -1.79 -4.64 -7.89
N LEU A 20 -2.97 -4.50 -7.30
CA LEU A 20 -3.77 -3.28 -7.47
C LEU A 20 -3.07 -2.06 -6.87
N ALA A 21 -2.46 -2.20 -5.69
CA ALA A 21 -1.66 -1.15 -5.07
C ALA A 21 -0.46 -0.74 -5.94
N PHE A 22 0.21 -1.70 -6.59
CA PHE A 22 1.26 -1.42 -7.57
C PHE A 22 0.76 -0.56 -8.74
N ILE A 23 -0.41 -0.88 -9.32
CA ILE A 23 -1.00 -0.11 -10.42
C ILE A 23 -1.30 1.32 -9.96
N VAL A 24 -1.87 1.48 -8.76
CA VAL A 24 -2.16 2.81 -8.20
C VAL A 24 -0.87 3.59 -7.94
N ALA A 25 0.15 2.98 -7.35
CA ALA A 25 1.44 3.61 -7.10
C ALA A 25 2.14 4.05 -8.40
N LEU A 26 2.12 3.22 -9.45
CA LEU A 26 2.60 3.64 -10.78
C LEU A 26 1.80 4.82 -11.32
N THR A 27 0.47 4.79 -11.19
CA THR A 27 -0.38 5.89 -11.64
C THR A 27 -0.01 7.20 -10.94
N ILE A 28 0.26 7.17 -9.64
CA ILE A 28 0.77 8.32 -8.88
C ILE A 28 2.11 8.80 -9.45
N LEU A 29 3.09 7.90 -9.60
CA LEU A 29 4.43 8.23 -10.11
C LEU A 29 4.40 8.88 -11.50
N PHE A 30 3.49 8.45 -12.39
CA PHE A 30 3.37 8.98 -13.74
C PHE A 30 2.57 10.28 -13.83
N THR A 31 1.49 10.40 -13.06
CA THR A 31 0.53 11.50 -13.19
C THR A 31 0.83 12.68 -12.28
N ASP A 32 1.48 12.46 -11.14
CA ASP A 32 1.77 13.52 -10.19
C ASP A 32 3.05 14.27 -10.57
N LYS A 33 2.86 15.46 -11.14
CA LYS A 33 3.95 16.34 -11.56
C LYS A 33 4.68 16.97 -10.37
N ASN A 34 4.03 17.06 -9.22
CA ASN A 34 4.68 17.57 -8.01
C ASN A 34 5.72 16.58 -7.50
N LEU A 35 5.49 15.27 -7.63
CA LEU A 35 6.50 14.25 -7.31
C LEU A 35 7.71 14.29 -8.25
N GLN A 36 7.49 14.56 -9.54
CA GLN A 36 8.54 14.54 -10.55
C GLN A 36 9.44 15.77 -10.52
N THR A 37 8.94 16.88 -9.95
CA THR A 37 9.60 18.19 -10.02
C THR A 37 9.64 18.91 -8.68
N ASP A 38 9.29 18.24 -7.58
CA ASP A 38 9.21 18.80 -6.22
C ASP A 38 8.64 20.20 -6.18
N PHE A 39 7.39 20.31 -6.62
CA PHE A 39 6.66 21.57 -6.68
C PHE A 39 7.35 22.69 -7.49
N GLY A 40 8.19 22.34 -8.46
CA GLY A 40 8.84 23.25 -9.40
C GLY A 40 10.38 23.35 -9.29
N ILE A 41 11.00 22.62 -8.35
CA ILE A 41 12.46 22.51 -8.22
C ILE A 41 13.00 21.48 -9.22
N GLN A 42 13.93 21.88 -10.08
CA GLN A 42 14.65 20.96 -10.95
C GLN A 42 15.86 20.37 -10.22
N SER A 43 15.64 19.37 -9.37
CA SER A 43 16.70 18.51 -8.82
C SER A 43 16.39 17.05 -9.15
N PRO A 44 17.37 16.21 -9.51
CA PRO A 44 17.09 14.88 -10.04
C PRO A 44 16.65 13.84 -9.01
N TYR A 45 16.64 14.14 -7.71
CA TYR A 45 16.36 13.16 -6.66
C TYR A 45 15.46 13.70 -5.54
N PHE A 46 14.18 13.33 -5.56
CA PHE A 46 13.23 13.64 -4.47
C PHE A 46 12.91 12.39 -3.68
N ILE A 47 13.22 12.44 -2.38
CA ILE A 47 13.03 11.31 -1.47
C ILE A 47 11.57 10.81 -1.49
N HIS A 48 10.62 11.73 -1.63
CA HIS A 48 9.19 11.44 -1.71
C HIS A 48 8.83 10.62 -2.98
N TRP A 49 9.42 10.95 -4.14
CA TRP A 49 9.26 10.15 -5.37
C TRP A 49 9.87 8.75 -5.22
N TYR A 50 11.06 8.65 -4.62
CA TYR A 50 11.71 7.35 -4.38
C TYR A 50 10.95 6.48 -3.38
N GLY A 51 10.36 7.09 -2.34
CA GLY A 51 9.47 6.40 -1.40
C GLY A 51 8.32 5.71 -2.15
N MET A 52 7.66 6.45 -3.04
CA MET A 52 6.59 5.91 -3.87
C MET A 52 7.07 4.82 -4.85
N LEU A 53 8.26 4.95 -5.44
CA LEU A 53 8.85 3.91 -6.27
C LEU A 53 9.11 2.62 -5.49
N VAL A 54 9.66 2.72 -4.27
CA VAL A 54 9.87 1.57 -3.40
C VAL A 54 8.55 0.88 -3.08
N ILE A 55 7.50 1.64 -2.76
CA ILE A 55 6.16 1.07 -2.53
C ILE A 55 5.65 0.32 -3.76
N ALA A 56 5.81 0.88 -4.97
CA ALA A 56 5.41 0.20 -6.21
C ALA A 56 6.17 -1.11 -6.40
N VAL A 57 7.50 -1.11 -6.25
CA VAL A 57 8.33 -2.32 -6.41
C VAL A 57 8.00 -3.38 -5.37
N VAL A 58 7.88 -3.00 -4.09
CA VAL A 58 7.49 -3.90 -3.01
C VAL A 58 6.11 -4.49 -3.27
N SER A 59 5.18 -3.70 -3.80
CA SER A 59 3.82 -4.17 -4.10
C SER A 59 3.80 -5.17 -5.25
N LEU A 60 4.59 -4.96 -6.29
CA LEU A 60 4.74 -5.89 -7.39
C LEU A 60 5.35 -7.22 -6.94
N ILE A 61 6.49 -7.16 -6.24
CA ILE A 61 7.22 -8.36 -5.78
C ILE A 61 6.38 -9.11 -4.73
N GLY A 62 5.84 -8.39 -3.73
CA GLY A 62 4.99 -8.96 -2.69
C GLY A 62 3.73 -9.59 -3.26
N GLY A 63 3.04 -8.91 -4.18
CA GLY A 63 1.89 -9.43 -4.89
C GLY A 63 2.22 -10.70 -5.68
N GLY A 64 3.31 -10.68 -6.45
CA GLY A 64 3.78 -11.84 -7.21
C GLY A 64 4.10 -13.06 -6.33
N ILE A 65 4.80 -12.85 -5.22
CA ILE A 65 5.15 -13.91 -4.25
C ILE A 65 3.87 -14.49 -3.62
N LEU A 66 2.95 -13.65 -3.15
CA LEU A 66 1.70 -14.10 -2.52
C LEU A 66 0.81 -14.85 -3.51
N LEU A 67 0.74 -14.38 -4.76
CA LEU A 67 0.03 -15.09 -5.82
C LEU A 67 0.68 -16.44 -6.14
N ALA A 68 2.00 -16.56 -6.14
CA ALA A 68 2.69 -17.82 -6.43
C ALA A 68 2.70 -18.79 -5.24
N SER A 69 2.49 -18.30 -4.01
CA SER A 69 2.67 -19.09 -2.80
C SER A 69 1.41 -19.75 -2.26
N ARG A 70 1.63 -20.76 -1.43
CA ARG A 70 0.62 -21.38 -0.54
C ARG A 70 1.03 -21.28 0.94
N SER A 71 2.11 -20.55 1.24
CA SER A 71 2.68 -20.47 2.58
C SER A 71 1.93 -19.48 3.46
N ARG A 72 1.36 -20.00 4.55
CA ARG A 72 0.71 -19.21 5.60
C ARG A 72 1.62 -18.13 6.18
N LYS A 73 2.91 -18.45 6.37
CA LYS A 73 3.90 -17.52 6.91
C LYS A 73 4.10 -16.33 5.99
N LEU A 74 4.09 -16.55 4.67
CA LEU A 74 4.22 -15.47 3.70
C LEU A 74 2.99 -14.57 3.67
N GLY A 75 1.78 -15.11 3.86
CA GLY A 75 0.57 -14.30 4.07
C GLY A 75 0.71 -13.36 5.27
N LEU A 76 1.14 -13.88 6.43
CA LEU A 76 1.36 -13.06 7.62
C LEU A 76 2.41 -11.95 7.39
N VAL A 77 3.51 -12.28 6.70
CA VAL A 77 4.53 -11.29 6.32
C VAL A 77 3.94 -10.23 5.38
N GLY A 78 3.12 -10.64 4.41
CA GLY A 78 2.39 -9.72 3.52
C GLY A 78 1.49 -8.76 4.30
N SER A 79 0.74 -9.28 5.28
CA SER A 79 -0.17 -8.47 6.09
C SER A 79 0.61 -7.46 6.95
N VAL A 80 1.68 -7.90 7.62
CA VAL A 80 2.55 -7.02 8.39
C VAL A 80 3.20 -5.98 7.48
N GLY A 81 3.66 -6.37 6.30
CA GLY A 81 4.19 -5.45 5.29
C GLY A 81 3.17 -4.40 4.87
N ALA A 82 1.92 -4.81 4.62
CA ALA A 82 0.84 -3.90 4.22
C ALA A 82 0.57 -2.83 5.29
N ILE A 83 0.48 -3.19 6.57
CA ILE A 83 0.26 -2.20 7.63
C ILE A 83 1.47 -1.27 7.82
N LEU A 84 2.69 -1.79 7.68
CA LEU A 84 3.90 -0.95 7.73
C LEU A 84 3.94 0.07 6.59
N ILE A 85 3.54 -0.31 5.37
CA ILE A 85 3.43 0.62 4.25
C ILE A 85 2.31 1.65 4.50
N ALA A 86 1.16 1.24 5.03
CA ALA A 86 0.09 2.17 5.37
C ALA A 86 0.56 3.22 6.41
N LEU A 87 1.33 2.81 7.42
CA LEU A 87 1.94 3.72 8.39
C LEU A 87 3.00 4.62 7.75
N PHE A 88 3.79 4.09 6.81
CA PHE A 88 4.76 4.88 6.05
C PHE A 88 4.09 5.98 5.22
N LEU A 89 2.95 5.70 4.57
CA LEU A 89 2.18 6.70 3.82
C LEU A 89 1.69 7.85 4.73
N ILE A 90 1.32 7.56 5.98
CA ILE A 90 0.98 8.60 6.97
C ILE A 90 2.26 9.34 7.40
N GLY A 91 3.35 8.60 7.64
CA GLY A 91 4.64 9.14 8.05
C GLY A 91 5.24 10.10 7.01
N ASP A 92 4.92 9.91 5.73
CA ASP A 92 5.31 10.78 4.63
C ASP A 92 4.92 12.25 4.88
N ILE A 93 3.81 12.49 5.59
CA ILE A 93 3.37 13.84 6.00
C ILE A 93 4.47 14.60 6.76
N ALA A 94 5.37 13.90 7.45
CA ALA A 94 6.49 14.51 8.18
C ALA A 94 7.52 15.18 7.24
N LEU A 95 7.55 14.83 5.96
CA LEU A 95 8.45 15.41 4.96
C LEU A 95 7.92 16.73 4.37
N TYR A 96 6.85 17.30 4.93
CA TYR A 96 6.20 18.52 4.42
C TYR A 96 7.16 19.68 4.13
N SER A 97 8.19 19.87 4.97
CA SER A 97 9.15 20.96 4.80
C SER A 97 10.14 20.69 3.67
N GLU A 98 10.43 19.43 3.39
CA GLU A 98 11.35 19.02 2.31
C GLU A 98 10.72 19.27 0.94
N VAL A 99 9.39 19.14 0.84
CA VAL A 99 8.61 19.35 -0.38
C VAL A 99 7.96 20.74 -0.47
N GLY A 100 8.46 21.70 0.31
CA GLY A 100 8.08 23.12 0.19
C GLY A 100 6.76 23.55 0.85
N PHE A 101 6.10 22.69 1.64
CA PHE A 101 4.92 23.08 2.42
C PHE A 101 5.30 23.77 3.72
N LYS A 102 4.44 24.68 4.21
CA LYS A 102 4.66 25.39 5.47
C LYS A 102 4.23 24.57 6.69
N THR A 103 3.30 23.63 6.51
CA THR A 103 2.74 22.83 7.59
C THR A 103 2.42 21.40 7.13
N ALA A 104 2.51 20.46 8.06
CA ALA A 104 2.09 19.07 7.87
C ALA A 104 0.63 18.94 7.39
N SER A 105 -0.28 19.78 7.91
CA SER A 105 -1.71 19.74 7.53
C SER A 105 -1.95 20.10 6.06
N GLN A 106 -1.18 21.05 5.51
CA GLN A 106 -1.27 21.38 4.09
C GLN A 106 -0.79 20.23 3.22
N PHE A 107 0.33 19.61 3.60
CA PHE A 107 0.85 18.47 2.86
C PHE A 107 -0.08 17.25 2.96
N ALA A 108 -0.65 17.00 4.12
CA ALA A 108 -1.68 15.98 4.31
C ALA A 108 -2.92 16.24 3.43
N THR A 109 -3.35 17.49 3.28
CA THR A 109 -4.47 17.85 2.37
C THR A 109 -4.10 17.61 0.91
N TYR A 110 -2.84 17.84 0.53
CA TYR A 110 -2.37 17.54 -0.82
C TYR A 110 -2.36 16.03 -1.09
N LEU A 111 -1.82 15.23 -0.16
CA LEU A 111 -1.76 13.76 -0.27
C LEU A 111 -3.16 13.14 -0.21
N PHE A 112 -3.89 13.35 0.89
CA PHE A 112 -5.14 12.68 1.23
C PHE A 112 -6.41 13.50 0.92
N GLY A 113 -6.32 14.38 -0.08
CA GLY A 113 -7.41 15.25 -0.50
C GLY A 113 -8.23 14.67 -1.65
N ILE A 114 -9.56 14.77 -1.55
CA ILE A 114 -10.48 14.44 -2.66
C ILE A 114 -10.57 15.55 -3.72
N SER A 115 -9.99 16.72 -3.45
CA SER A 115 -9.94 17.87 -4.35
C SER A 115 -8.51 18.33 -4.56
N LYS A 116 -8.21 18.90 -5.73
CA LYS A 116 -6.88 19.42 -6.07
C LYS A 116 -6.45 20.48 -5.06
N TYR A 117 -5.24 20.35 -4.52
CA TYR A 117 -4.64 21.35 -3.64
C TYR A 117 -4.30 22.65 -4.40
N PRO A 118 -4.66 23.83 -3.87
CA PRO A 118 -4.37 25.11 -4.54
C PRO A 118 -2.87 25.33 -4.75
N GLY A 119 -2.48 25.72 -5.98
CA GLY A 119 -1.09 26.00 -6.33
C GLY A 119 -0.25 24.77 -6.67
N SER A 120 -0.79 23.56 -6.56
CA SER A 120 -0.10 22.35 -7.02
C SER A 120 -0.08 22.24 -8.55
N LEU A 121 0.92 21.53 -9.05
CA LEU A 121 0.96 21.02 -10.42
C LEU A 121 -0.13 19.96 -10.65
N SER A 122 -0.20 19.43 -11.88
CA SER A 122 -1.16 18.39 -12.25
C SER A 122 -0.91 17.09 -11.49
N TYR A 123 -1.98 16.52 -10.93
CA TYR A 123 -2.04 15.19 -10.31
C TYR A 123 -3.50 14.75 -10.24
N ILE A 124 -3.76 13.49 -9.87
CA ILE A 124 -5.12 12.97 -9.66
C ILE A 124 -5.39 12.91 -8.14
N PRO A 125 -6.31 13.75 -7.60
CA PRO A 125 -6.69 13.71 -6.20
C PRO A 125 -7.28 12.36 -5.79
N GLY A 126 -7.09 11.94 -4.54
CA GLY A 126 -7.63 10.70 -4.00
C GLY A 126 -6.81 9.43 -4.29
N LEU A 127 -5.74 9.48 -5.11
CA LEU A 127 -4.94 8.28 -5.39
C LEU A 127 -4.15 7.79 -4.17
N TYR A 128 -3.63 8.70 -3.34
CA TYR A 128 -2.97 8.34 -2.09
C TYR A 128 -3.98 7.77 -1.08
N ASP A 129 -5.20 8.32 -0.99
CA ASP A 129 -6.29 7.74 -0.18
C ASP A 129 -6.62 6.33 -0.61
N LEU A 130 -6.76 6.10 -1.93
CA LEU A 130 -7.01 4.79 -2.49
C LEU A 130 -5.86 3.83 -2.17
N LEU A 131 -4.61 4.26 -2.35
CA LEU A 131 -3.44 3.44 -2.05
C LEU A 131 -3.37 3.06 -0.56
N PHE A 132 -3.61 4.02 0.33
CA PHE A 132 -3.70 3.80 1.76
C PHE A 132 -4.82 2.81 2.10
N ALA A 133 -6.01 3.02 1.56
CA ALA A 133 -7.15 2.12 1.75
C ALA A 133 -6.84 0.69 1.28
N LEU A 134 -6.16 0.53 0.13
CA LEU A 134 -5.74 -0.78 -0.37
C LEU A 134 -4.82 -1.50 0.62
N PHE A 135 -3.84 -0.82 1.23
CA PHE A 135 -2.97 -1.46 2.22
C PHE A 135 -3.69 -1.80 3.52
N VAL A 136 -4.61 -0.95 3.99
CA VAL A 136 -5.46 -1.25 5.16
C VAL A 136 -6.36 -2.47 4.88
N ILE A 137 -7.00 -2.52 3.72
CA ILE A 137 -7.85 -3.65 3.30
C ILE A 137 -6.99 -4.93 3.17
N THR A 138 -5.80 -4.83 2.58
CA THR A 138 -4.85 -5.95 2.45
C THR A 138 -4.51 -6.53 3.82
N PHE A 139 -4.16 -5.68 4.79
CA PHE A 139 -3.91 -6.10 6.17
C PHE A 139 -5.12 -6.82 6.79
N ILE A 140 -6.33 -6.25 6.66
CA ILE A 140 -7.56 -6.85 7.20
C ILE A 140 -7.82 -8.22 6.56
N VAL A 141 -7.75 -8.32 5.23
CA VAL A 141 -7.96 -9.57 4.48
C VAL A 141 -6.94 -10.64 4.90
N GLY A 142 -5.68 -10.24 5.04
CA GLY A 142 -4.61 -11.09 5.50
C GLY A 142 -4.86 -11.63 6.92
N ILE A 143 -5.16 -10.76 7.90
CA ILE A 143 -5.48 -11.17 9.27
C ILE A 143 -6.69 -12.11 9.33
N ILE A 144 -7.78 -11.81 8.62
CA ILE A 144 -8.97 -12.68 8.59
C ILE A 144 -8.62 -14.06 8.01
N SER A 145 -7.85 -14.10 6.92
CA SER A 145 -7.37 -15.34 6.32
C SER A 145 -6.51 -16.13 7.31
N THR A 146 -5.70 -15.45 8.12
CA THR A 146 -4.87 -16.08 9.14
C THR A 146 -5.66 -16.73 10.27
N ARG A 147 -6.77 -16.15 10.72
CA ARG A 147 -7.53 -16.64 11.87
C ARG A 147 -8.35 -17.90 11.55
N LYS A 148 -8.93 -17.99 10.35
CA LYS A 148 -9.75 -19.14 9.93
C LYS A 148 -8.97 -20.47 9.94
N GLY A 149 -7.66 -20.43 9.77
CA GLY A 149 -6.80 -21.63 9.80
C GLY A 149 -6.55 -22.24 11.19
N ASN A 150 -6.93 -21.58 12.30
CA ASN A 150 -6.66 -22.07 13.66
C ASN A 150 -7.82 -22.81 14.33
N ILE A 151 -8.98 -22.93 13.68
CA ILE A 151 -10.21 -23.44 14.33
C ILE A 151 -10.33 -24.98 14.28
N VAL A 152 -9.38 -25.70 13.67
CA VAL A 152 -9.43 -27.18 13.60
C VAL A 152 -8.23 -27.79 14.32
N SER A 153 -8.35 -27.90 15.65
CA SER A 153 -7.76 -29.02 16.38
C SER A 153 -8.92 -29.72 17.09
N PRO A 154 -9.50 -30.78 16.49
CA PRO A 154 -10.32 -31.69 17.27
C PRO A 154 -9.36 -32.42 18.21
N GLU A 155 -9.64 -32.30 19.49
CA GLU A 155 -9.06 -33.19 20.48
C GLU A 155 -9.20 -34.64 20.05
N LYS A 156 -8.12 -35.37 20.34
CA LYS A 156 -7.94 -36.80 20.18
C LYS A 156 -9.15 -37.58 20.67
N GLN A 157 -9.61 -38.54 19.86
CA GLN A 157 -10.19 -39.80 20.34
C GLN A 157 -9.39 -40.93 19.73
#